data_AF-A0A1R1JAR0-F1
#
_entry.id   AF-A0A1R1JAR0-F1
#
_cell.length_a   1.000
_cell.length_b   1.000
_cell.length_c   1.000
_cell.angle_alpha   90.00
_cell.angle_beta   90.00
_cell.angle_gamma   90.00
#
_symmetry.space_group_name_H-M   'P 1'
#
loop_
_entity.id
_entity.type
_entity.pdbx_description
1 polymer ?
#
loop_
_entity_poly.entity_id
_entity_poly.type
_entity_poly.pdbx_seq_one_letter_code
_entity_poly.pdbx_strand_id
1 'polypeptide(L)'
;MDSGSLVWAGVPHNSDGVVFQVRVGRGLQRFHIARTVLEKTLDLERLASDARQLECFYEQLSPILSVAGKARSKAKADTVSLNIADFLRTSKARAVQDSVAVTR
;
A
#
# COMPACT_ATOMS: atom_id res chain seq x y z
N MET A 1 -4.50 13.41 -4.89
CA MET A 1 -3.33 13.18 -4.01
C MET A 1 -3.85 13.30 -2.60
N ASP A 2 -4.05 12.20 -1.87
CA ASP A 2 -4.42 12.25 -0.45
C ASP A 2 -3.31 11.63 0.41
N SER A 3 -2.12 12.23 0.34
CA SER A 3 -1.06 12.02 1.34
C SER A 3 -1.52 12.38 2.75
N GLY A 4 -2.62 13.14 2.89
CA GLY A 4 -3.26 13.47 4.17
C GLY A 4 -3.80 12.27 4.97
N SER A 5 -3.82 11.07 4.38
CA SER A 5 -4.20 9.85 5.10
C SER A 5 -3.00 9.14 5.76
N LEU A 6 -1.78 9.31 5.28
CA LEU A 6 -0.58 8.67 5.87
C LEU A 6 -0.14 9.42 7.13
N VAL A 7 0.08 8.68 8.22
CA VAL A 7 0.58 9.25 9.49
C VAL A 7 2.08 9.02 9.63
N TRP A 8 2.54 7.79 9.42
CA TRP A 8 3.96 7.43 9.43
C TRP A 8 4.19 6.14 8.64
N ALA A 9 5.43 5.92 8.20
CA ALA A 9 5.90 4.69 7.61
C ALA A 9 7.33 4.40 8.07
N GLY A 10 7.71 3.12 8.09
CA GLY A 10 9.06 2.71 8.45
C GLY A 10 9.31 1.23 8.15
N VAL A 11 10.58 0.88 8.06
CA VAL A 11 11.02 -0.51 7.90
C VAL A 11 11.28 -1.10 9.29
N PRO A 12 10.65 -2.23 9.65
CA PRO A 12 10.91 -2.89 10.93
C PRO A 12 12.35 -3.44 10.99
N HIS A 13 12.85 -3.68 12.20
CA HIS A 13 14.23 -4.12 12.46
C HIS A 13 14.64 -5.43 11.77
N ASN A 14 13.67 -6.26 11.37
CA ASN A 14 13.89 -7.50 10.65
C ASN A 14 13.92 -7.31 9.11
N SER A 15 13.81 -6.07 8.64
CA SER A 15 13.88 -5.68 7.23
C SER A 15 12.87 -6.42 6.34
N ASP A 16 11.74 -6.84 6.91
CA ASP A 16 10.77 -7.73 6.26
C ASP A 16 9.73 -7.02 5.40
N GLY A 17 9.90 -5.71 5.15
CA GLY A 17 8.99 -4.90 4.38
C GLY A 17 8.80 -3.50 4.96
N VAL A 18 7.62 -2.92 4.75
CA VAL A 18 7.26 -1.60 5.28
C VAL A 18 6.03 -1.72 6.17
N VAL A 19 6.13 -1.17 7.37
CA VAL A 19 5.00 -0.95 8.27
C VAL A 19 4.61 0.52 8.19
N PHE A 20 3.32 0.79 8.07
CA PHE A 20 2.82 2.15 7.97
C PHE A 20 1.47 2.30 8.65
N GLN A 21 1.11 3.53 8.97
CA GLN A 21 -0.15 3.85 9.63
C GLN A 21 -0.92 4.88 8.83
N VAL A 22 -2.21 4.61 8.66
CA VAL A 22 -3.13 5.44 7.88
C VAL A 22 -4.31 5.83 8.75
N ARG A 23 -4.83 7.05 8.56
CA ARG A 23 -6.11 7.47 9.12
C ARG A 23 -7.25 6.79 8.37
N VAL A 24 -8.03 5.97 9.06
CA VAL A 24 -9.20 5.26 8.50
C VAL A 24 -10.44 5.66 9.30
N GLY A 25 -11.31 6.46 8.68
CA GLY A 25 -12.45 7.08 9.37
C GLY A 25 -11.97 7.96 10.53
N ARG A 26 -12.43 7.66 11.74
CA ARG A 26 -12.05 8.38 12.97
C ARG A 26 -10.83 7.78 13.69
N GLY A 27 -10.28 6.67 13.20
CA GLY A 27 -9.20 5.94 13.86
C GLY A 27 -7.91 5.85 13.05
N LEU A 28 -6.92 5.22 13.64
CA LEU A 28 -5.62 4.92 13.03
C LEU A 28 -5.50 3.42 12.81
N GLN A 29 -5.20 3.01 11.58
CA GLN A 29 -5.02 1.61 11.21
C GLN A 29 -3.57 1.38 10.81
N ARG A 30 -2.94 0.35 11.39
CA ARG A 30 -1.61 -0.10 11.00
C ARG A 30 -1.72 -1.14 9.88
N PHE A 31 -0.80 -1.05 8.93
CA PHE A 31 -0.66 -1.96 7.82
C PHE A 31 0.79 -2.43 7.71
N HIS A 32 0.97 -3.58 7.07
CA HIS A 32 2.27 -4.13 6.70
C HIS A 32 2.25 -4.56 5.24
N ILE A 33 3.29 -4.21 4.50
CA ILE A 33 3.56 -4.74 3.16
C ILE A 33 4.84 -5.53 3.29
N ALA A 34 4.76 -6.84 3.14
CA ALA A 34 5.93 -7.68 3.15
C ALA A 34 6.86 -7.32 1.99
N ARG A 35 8.16 -7.43 2.21
CA ARG A 35 9.20 -7.20 1.20
C ARG A 35 8.93 -7.93 -0.11
N THR A 36 8.48 -9.19 -0.02
CA THR A 36 8.14 -10.00 -1.19
C THR A 36 6.98 -9.44 -2.01
N VAL A 37 6.09 -8.65 -1.40
CA VAL A 37 5.01 -7.93 -2.09
C VAL A 37 5.56 -6.68 -2.76
N LEU A 38 6.44 -5.93 -2.08
CA LEU A 38 7.15 -4.79 -2.70
C LEU A 38 7.91 -5.24 -3.96
N GLU A 39 8.67 -6.33 -3.86
CA GLU A 39 9.45 -6.90 -4.97
C GLU A 39 8.59 -7.39 -6.14
N LYS A 40 7.42 -7.96 -5.87
CA LYS A 40 6.58 -8.60 -6.90
C LYS A 40 5.53 -7.68 -7.52
N THR A 41 5.13 -6.62 -6.82
CA THR A 41 4.00 -5.78 -7.27
C THR A 41 4.33 -4.31 -7.42
N LEU A 42 5.44 -3.85 -6.84
CA LEU A 42 5.84 -2.44 -6.80
C LEU A 42 7.27 -2.23 -7.30
N ASP A 43 7.78 -3.20 -8.07
CA ASP A 43 9.06 -3.13 -8.79
C ASP A 43 10.30 -2.84 -7.90
N LEU A 44 10.25 -3.21 -6.61
CA LEU A 44 11.42 -3.13 -5.73
C LEU A 44 12.49 -4.15 -6.17
N GLU A 45 13.76 -3.75 -6.20
CA GLU A 45 14.84 -4.68 -6.51
C GLU A 45 15.01 -5.76 -5.43
N ARG A 46 15.35 -6.99 -5.85
CA ARG A 46 15.66 -8.08 -4.90
C ARG A 46 16.85 -7.69 -4.04
N LEU A 47 16.78 -7.94 -2.73
CA LEU A 47 17.83 -7.58 -1.76
C LEU A 47 18.10 -6.06 -1.62
N ALA A 48 17.18 -5.19 -2.06
CA ALA A 48 17.18 -3.76 -1.74
C ALA A 48 17.41 -3.43 -0.25
N SER A 49 18.07 -2.30 0.01
CA SER A 49 18.27 -1.81 1.39
C SER A 49 16.96 -1.34 2.02
N ASP A 50 16.95 -1.18 3.35
CA ASP A 50 15.78 -0.65 4.06
C ASP A 50 15.41 0.77 3.60
N ALA A 51 16.41 1.60 3.31
CA ALA A 51 16.17 2.93 2.73
C ALA A 51 15.46 2.82 1.37
N ARG A 52 15.90 1.89 0.51
CA ARG A 52 15.29 1.67 -0.81
C ARG A 52 13.88 1.08 -0.72
N GLN A 53 13.61 0.20 0.26
CA GLN A 53 12.26 -0.29 0.56
C GLN A 53 11.31 0.88 0.88
N LEU A 54 11.77 1.81 1.72
CA LEU A 54 10.98 2.96 2.11
C LEU A 54 10.81 3.97 0.96
N GLU A 55 11.84 4.16 0.14
CA GLU A 55 11.77 4.98 -1.07
C GLU A 55 10.72 4.43 -2.06
N CYS A 56 10.77 3.14 -2.40
CA CYS A 56 9.77 2.47 -3.23
C CYS A 56 8.35 2.64 -2.67
N PHE A 57 8.17 2.54 -1.35
CA PHE A 57 6.88 2.81 -0.70
C PHE A 57 6.39 4.24 -0.97
N TYR A 58 7.25 5.25 -0.87
CA TYR A 58 6.87 6.64 -1.12
C TYR A 58 6.64 6.94 -2.61
N GLU A 59 7.41 6.32 -3.51
CA GLU A 59 7.18 6.37 -4.97
C GLU A 59 5.80 5.81 -5.32
N GLN A 60 5.35 4.75 -4.65
CA GLN A 60 4.07 4.06 -4.86
C GLN A 60 2.97 4.44 -3.86
N LEU A 61 3.11 5.57 -3.17
CA LEU A 61 2.28 5.92 -2.02
C LEU A 61 0.77 5.94 -2.35
N SER A 62 0.38 6.59 -3.44
CA SER A 62 -1.04 6.75 -3.81
C SER A 62 -1.75 5.41 -4.10
N PRO A 63 -1.19 4.53 -4.97
CA PRO A 63 -1.67 3.15 -5.13
C PRO A 63 -1.80 2.38 -3.80
N ILE A 64 -0.79 2.45 -2.94
CA ILE A 64 -0.77 1.76 -1.65
C ILE A 64 -1.89 2.25 -0.74
N LEU A 65 -2.07 3.56 -0.59
CA LEU A 65 -3.14 4.12 0.24
C LEU A 65 -4.54 3.75 -0.27
N SER A 66 -4.72 3.69 -1.60
CA SER A 66 -5.97 3.20 -2.20
C SER A 66 -6.25 1.75 -1.86
N VAL A 67 -5.24 0.88 -1.94
CA VAL A 67 -5.33 -0.54 -1.56
C VAL A 67 -5.63 -0.67 -0.06
N ALA A 68 -4.94 0.08 0.80
CA ALA A 68 -5.13 0.07 2.25
C ALA A 68 -6.57 0.47 2.65
N GLY A 69 -7.11 1.53 2.03
CA GLY A 69 -8.49 1.97 2.27
C GLY A 69 -9.55 0.94 1.85
N LYS A 70 -9.28 0.17 0.77
CA LYS A 70 -10.14 -0.94 0.34
C LYS A 70 -10.03 -2.15 1.25
N ALA A 71 -8.82 -2.46 1.71
CA ALA A 71 -8.57 -3.57 2.64
C ALA A 71 -9.22 -3.34 4.01
N ARG A 72 -9.37 -2.07 4.43
CA ARG A 72 -9.98 -1.75 5.72
C ARG A 72 -10.76 -0.44 5.70
N SER A 73 -12.08 -0.54 5.87
CA SER A 73 -12.99 0.62 5.97
C SER A 73 -13.20 1.14 7.40
N LYS A 74 -12.78 0.38 8.43
CA LYS A 74 -12.86 0.77 9.85
C LYS A 74 -11.59 0.37 10.59
N ALA A 75 -10.96 1.33 11.26
CA ALA A 75 -9.75 1.09 12.05
C ALA A 75 -10.00 0.12 13.21
N LYS A 76 -9.03 -0.77 13.46
CA LYS A 76 -8.93 -1.57 14.70
C LYS A 76 -7.46 -1.63 15.16
N ALA A 77 -7.23 -2.28 16.29
CA ALA A 77 -5.91 -2.39 16.92
C ALA A 77 -4.96 -3.39 16.22
N ASP A 78 -5.45 -4.19 15.26
CA ASP A 78 -4.67 -5.16 14.51
C ASP A 78 -3.72 -4.49 13.50
N THR A 79 -2.72 -5.26 13.04
CA THR A 79 -1.92 -4.89 11.87
C THR A 79 -2.43 -5.68 10.67
N VAL A 80 -2.81 -4.98 9.60
CA VAL A 80 -3.37 -5.60 8.40
C VAL A 80 -2.26 -5.82 7.38
N SER A 81 -2.03 -7.07 6.98
CA SER A 81 -1.09 -7.40 5.90
C SER A 81 -1.73 -7.14 4.54
N LEU A 82 -1.07 -6.34 3.70
CA LEU A 82 -1.44 -6.16 2.29
C LEU A 82 -0.70 -7.20 1.44
N ASN A 83 -1.44 -7.97 0.66
CA ASN A 83 -0.91 -9.08 -0.13
C ASN A 83 -0.97 -8.77 -1.62
N ILE A 84 -0.27 -9.55 -2.42
CA ILE A 84 -0.23 -9.43 -3.90
C ILE A 84 -1.64 -9.30 -4.50
N ALA A 85 -2.60 -10.10 -4.03
CA ALA A 85 -3.98 -10.09 -4.52
C ALA A 85 -4.69 -8.74 -4.32
N ASP A 86 -4.32 -7.98 -3.29
CA ASP A 86 -4.93 -6.68 -3.00
C ASP A 86 -4.49 -5.61 -4.02
N PHE A 87 -3.27 -5.73 -4.54
CA PHE A 87 -2.74 -4.88 -5.61
C PHE A 87 -3.26 -5.28 -7.01
N LEU A 88 -3.49 -6.56 -7.26
CA LEU A 88 -4.05 -7.03 -8.54
C LEU A 88 -5.52 -6.65 -8.73
N ARG A 89 -6.28 -6.52 -7.63
CA ARG A 89 -7.69 -6.10 -7.70
C ARG A 89 -7.85 -4.62 -8.05
N THR A 90 -6.87 -3.78 -7.71
CA THR A 90 -6.94 -2.34 -7.99
C THR A 90 -6.54 -1.99 -9.42
N SER A 91 -5.61 -2.72 -10.03
CA SER A 91 -5.27 -2.56 -11.45
C SER A 91 -6.43 -2.92 -12.38
N LYS A 92 -7.15 -4.02 -12.10
CA LYS A 92 -8.38 -4.37 -12.85
C LYS A 92 -9.49 -3.33 -12.70
N ALA A 93 -9.65 -2.74 -11.51
CA ALA A 93 -10.65 -1.69 -11.30
C ALA A 93 -10.36 -0.42 -12.13
N ARG A 94 -9.08 -0.04 -12.31
CA ARG A 94 -8.69 1.05 -13.22
C ARG A 94 -8.94 0.69 -14.68
N ALA A 95 -8.57 -0.50 -15.13
CA ALA A 95 -8.80 -0.94 -16.51
C ALA A 95 -10.31 -0.93 -16.88
N VAL A 96 -11.19 -1.32 -15.96
CA VAL A 96 -12.64 -1.25 -16.17
C VAL A 96 -13.15 0.20 -16.18
N GLN A 97 -12.59 1.09 -15.36
CA GLN A 97 -12.96 2.51 -15.37
C GLN A 97 -12.49 3.23 -16.64
N ASP A 98 -11.29 2.93 -17.13
CA ASP A 98 -10.75 3.50 -18.36
C ASP A 98 -11.55 3.02 -19.60
N SER A 99 -12.01 1.76 -19.61
CA SER A 99 -12.91 1.27 -20.66
C SER A 99 -14.28 1.95 -20.65
N VAL A 100 -14.82 2.31 -19.48
CA VAL A 100 -16.13 3.01 -19.39
C VAL A 100 -16.00 4.49 -19.79
N ALA A 101 -14.83 5.12 -19.55
CA ALA A 101 -14.58 6.51 -19.96
C ALA A 101 -14.42 6.68 -21.49
N VAL A 102 -14.08 5.62 -22.22
CA VAL A 102 -13.90 5.60 -23.70
C VAL A 102 -15.20 5.26 -24.45
N THR A 103 -16.36 5.52 -23.85
CA THR A 103 -17.69 5.32 -24.50
C THR A 103 -18.64 6.50 -24.36
N ARG A 104 -18.13 7.74 -24.30
CA ARG A 104 -18.96 8.95 -24.39
C ARG A 104 -18.44 9.92 -25.45
#